data_AF-A0A2N2GP76-F1
#
_entry.id   AF-A0A2N2GP76-F1
#
_cell.length_a   1.000
_cell.length_b   1.000
_cell.length_c   1.000
_cell.angle_alpha   90.00
_cell.angle_beta   90.00
_cell.angle_gamma   90.00
#
_symmetry.space_group_name_H-M   'P 1'
#
loop_
_entity.id
_entity.type
_entity.pdbx_description
1 polymer ?
#
loop_
_entity_poly.entity_id
_entity_poly.type
_entity_poly.pdbx_seq_one_letter_code
_entity_poly.pdbx_strand_id
1 'polypeptide(L)' 'MICIATAKIHGVELISDEGGQFIPPRNPANSKIPRVCSMPEVQVHCMSFREFLTSSGAIF' A
#
# COMPACT_ATOMS: atom_id res chain seq x y z
N MET A 1 2.74 -3.91 -9.65
CA MET A 1 3.04 -5.14 -8.87
C MET A 1 4.48 -5.22 -8.39
N ILE A 2 5.50 -4.84 -9.18
CA ILE A 2 6.91 -4.91 -8.76
C ILE A 2 7.15 -4.22 -7.40
N CYS A 3 6.65 -2.99 -7.19
CA CYS A 3 6.84 -2.27 -5.93
C CYS A 3 6.29 -3.04 -4.71
N ILE A 4 5.12 -3.67 -4.83
CA ILE A 4 4.50 -4.47 -3.75
C ILE A 4 5.33 -5.72 -3.48
N ALA A 5 5.78 -6.41 -4.54
CA ALA A 5 6.61 -7.61 -4.40
C ALA A 5 7.96 -7.29 -3.74
N THR A 6 8.61 -6.18 -4.14
CA THR A 6 9.84 -5.69 -3.52
C THR A 6 9.61 -5.38 -2.04
N ALA A 7 8.55 -4.61 -1.72
CA ALA A 7 8.23 -4.27 -0.33
C ALA A 7 8.04 -5.53 0.54
N LYS A 8 7.31 -6.53 0.01
CA LYS A 8 7.11 -7.81 0.66
C LYS A 8 8.42 -8.58 0.90
N ILE A 9 9.25 -8.72 -0.14
CA ILE A 9 10.51 -9.48 -0.07
C ILE A 9 11.48 -8.84 0.92
N HIS A 10 11.53 -7.51 0.96
CA HIS A 10 12.43 -6.76 1.85
C HIS A 10 11.83 -6.48 3.23
N GLY A 11 10.56 -6.83 3.48
CA GLY A 11 9.89 -6.57 4.76
C GLY A 11 9.77 -5.08 5.09
N VAL A 12 9.64 -4.23 4.06
CA VAL A 12 9.52 -2.78 4.21
C VAL A 12 8.10 -2.31 3.94
N GLU A 13 7.78 -1.13 4.45
CA GLU A 13 6.51 -0.46 4.21
C GLU A 13 6.44 0.07 2.77
N LEU A 14 5.24 0.07 2.19
CA LEU A 14 4.97 0.70 0.90
C LEU A 14 4.21 2.01 1.10
N ILE A 15 4.77 3.11 0.62
CA ILE A 15 4.10 4.41 0.63
C ILE A 15 3.35 4.58 -0.69
N SER A 16 2.04 4.85 -0.62
CA SER A 16 1.19 5.11 -1.79
C SER A 16 0.05 6.05 -1.44
N ASP A 17 -0.12 7.12 -2.23
CA ASP A 17 -1.26 8.05 -2.12
C ASP A 17 -2.44 7.66 -3.03
N GLU A 18 -2.47 6.42 -3.54
CA GLU A 18 -3.68 5.90 -4.16
C GLU A 18 -4.81 5.87 -3.12
N GLY A 19 -5.94 6.49 -3.45
CA GLY A 19 -7.10 6.46 -2.55
C GLY A 19 -7.58 5.02 -2.32
N GLY A 20 -8.13 4.74 -1.14
CA GLY A 20 -8.65 3.41 -0.79
C GLY A 20 -9.64 2.84 -1.81
N GLN A 21 -9.83 1.53 -1.77
CA GLN A 21 -10.81 0.83 -2.60
C GLN A 21 -11.70 -0.06 -1.73
N PHE A 22 -12.88 0.47 -1.41
CA PHE A 22 -13.88 -0.20 -0.58
C PHE A 22 -14.64 -1.30 -1.34
N ILE A 23 -14.85 -1.10 -2.65
CA ILE A 23 -15.58 -2.03 -3.51
C ILE A 23 -14.58 -2.72 -4.45
N PRO A 24 -14.50 -4.06 -4.44
CA PRO A 24 -13.67 -4.81 -5.39
C PRO A 24 -14.01 -4.46 -6.85
N PRO A 25 -13.02 -4.39 -7.74
CA PRO A 25 -13.29 -4.11 -9.15
C PRO A 25 -13.79 -5.38 -9.83
N ARG A 26 -14.59 -5.24 -10.90
CA ARG A 26 -15.01 -6.39 -11.72
C ARG A 26 -13.83 -7.15 -12.30
N ASN A 27 -12.80 -6.42 -12.75
CA ASN A 27 -11.53 -7.00 -13.17
C ASN A 27 -10.50 -6.86 -12.04
N PRO A 28 -10.01 -7.95 -11.43
CA PRO A 28 -9.01 -7.91 -10.36
C PRO A 28 -7.74 -7.13 -10.71
N ALA A 29 -7.34 -7.08 -11.99
CA ALA A 29 -6.19 -6.31 -12.45
C ALA A 29 -6.33 -4.79 -12.23
N ASN A 30 -7.56 -4.30 -12.04
CA ASN A 30 -7.85 -2.90 -11.74
C ASN A 30 -7.90 -2.61 -10.23
N SER A 31 -7.37 -3.51 -9.40
CA SER A 31 -7.27 -3.27 -7.96
C SER A 31 -6.22 -2.22 -7.67
N LYS A 32 -6.60 -1.22 -6.87
CA LYS A 32 -5.69 -0.21 -6.35
C LYS A 32 -4.67 -0.82 -5.39
N ILE A 33 -3.51 -0.18 -5.29
CA ILE A 33 -2.38 -0.64 -4.48
C ILE A 33 -2.76 -0.92 -3.03
N PRO A 34 -3.45 -0.03 -2.29
CA PRO A 34 -3.76 -0.28 -0.87
C PRO A 34 -4.63 -1.53 -0.67
N ARG A 35 -5.54 -1.81 -1.60
CA ARG A 35 -6.37 -3.03 -1.57
C ARG A 35 -5.53 -4.28 -1.80
N VAL A 36 -4.62 -4.24 -2.77
CA VAL A 36 -3.72 -5.38 -3.04
C VAL A 36 -2.82 -5.63 -1.84
N CYS A 37 -2.28 -4.59 -1.21
CA CYS A 37 -1.42 -4.71 -0.03
C CYS A 37 -2.13 -5.36 1.18
N SER A 38 -3.42 -5.10 1.36
CA SER A 38 -4.23 -5.67 2.45
C SER A 38 -4.80 -7.07 2.16
N MET A 39 -4.58 -7.63 0.96
CA MET A 39 -5.00 -9.00 0.66
C MET A 39 -4.26 -9.99 1.57
N PRO A 40 -4.93 -11.03 2.12
CA PRO A 40 -4.31 -12.02 3.01
C PRO A 40 -3.08 -12.71 2.41
N GLU A 41 -3.05 -12.89 1.09
CA GLU A 41 -1.95 -13.52 0.36
C GLU A 41 -0.74 -12.57 0.18
N VAL A 42 -0.95 -11.26 0.27
CA VAL A 42 0.06 -10.22 0.01
C VAL A 42 0.65 -9.72 1.32
N GLN A 43 -0.18 -9.19 2.21
CA GLN A 43 0.17 -8.66 3.54
C GLN A 43 1.41 -7.75 3.53
N VAL A 44 1.29 -6.60 2.87
CA VAL A 44 2.31 -5.53 2.91
C VAL A 44 1.75 -4.35 3.68
N HIS A 45 2.50 -3.81 4.63
CA HIS A 45 2.10 -2.58 5.31
C HIS A 45 2.13 -1.43 4.30
N CYS A 46 0.97 -0.82 4.05
CA CYS A 46 0.82 0.26 3.07
C CYS A 46 0.20 1.46 3.75
N MET A 47 0.80 2.64 3.57
CA MET A 47 0.33 3.90 4.14
C MET A 47 0.44 5.05 3.13
N SER A 48 -0.32 6.12 3.34
CA SER A 48 -0.18 7.36 2.58
C SER A 48 1.11 8.09 2.93
N PHE A 49 1.55 8.99 2.06
CA PHE A 49 2.72 9.83 2.33
C PHE A 49 2.49 10.70 3.56
N ARG A 50 1.26 11.20 3.76
CA ARG A 50 0.90 11.98 4.94
C ARG A 50 1.03 11.18 6.24
N GLU A 51 0.58 9.92 6.23
CA GLU A 51 0.72 9.03 7.39
C GLU A 51 2.20 8.76 7.69
N PHE A 52 3.02 8.53 6.65
CA PHE A 52 4.47 8.39 6.79
C PHE A 52 5.13 9.63 7.42
N LEU A 53 4.80 10.84 6.94
CA LEU A 53 5.34 12.06 7.53
C LEU A 53 4.93 12.20 9.00
N THR A 54 3.67 11.91 9.30
CA THR A 54 3.13 12.01 10.67
C THR A 54 3.78 10.97 11.61
N SER A 55 4.04 9.74 11.13
CA SER A 55 4.71 8.69 11.90
C SER A 55 6.21 8.91 12.04
N SER A 56 6.84 9.61 11.09
CA SER A 56 8.29 9.88 11.09
C SER A 56 8.74 10.82 12.22
N GLY A 57 7.82 11.62 12.77
CA GLY A 57 8.14 12.65 13.77
C GLY A 57 8.97 13.82 13.22
N ALA A 58 9.24 13.86 11.92
CA ALA A 58 9.93 14.96 11.27
C ALA A 58 9.00 16.18 11.14
N ILE A 59 9.52 17.36 11.47
CA ILE A 59 8.84 18.64 11.32
C ILE A 59 9.31 19.25 9.99
N PHE A 60 8.37 19.49 9.07
CA PHE A 60 8.59 20.08 7.74
C PHE A 60 8.08 21.51 7.67
#